data_AF-A0A2N5HVN7-F1
#
_entry.id   AF-A0A2N5HVN7-F1
#
_cell.length_a   1.000
_cell.length_b   1.000
_cell.length_c   1.000
_cell.angle_alpha   90.00
_cell.angle_beta   90.00
_cell.angle_gamma   90.00
#
_symmetry.space_group_name_H-M   'P 1'
#
loop_
_entity.id
_entity.type
_entity.pdbx_description
1 polymer ?
#
loop_
_entity_poly.entity_id
_entity_poly.type
_entity_poly.pdbx_seq_one_letter_code
_entity_poly.pdbx_strand_id
1 'polypeptide(L)'
;MKNEEFKGHHRGDRHKRKDHDHHHRGAKTFRRGRALAFLEMMNLKRSTIKQQLEAPEFQSIQPILLGELKAMEMVINEFVQLFELHEFEAADADSKKTEEEMAPEASKEPPVSNHEE
;
A
#
# COMPACT_ATOMS: atom_id res chain seq x y z
N MET A 1 -44.23 -21.15 50.94
CA MET A 1 -43.84 -21.50 49.56
C MET A 1 -42.35 -21.74 49.55
N LYS A 2 -41.90 -22.79 48.86
CA LYS A 2 -40.58 -23.45 49.02
C LYS A 2 -39.43 -22.59 48.48
N ASN A 3 -38.30 -22.59 49.19
CA ASN A 3 -36.99 -22.15 48.71
C ASN A 3 -36.47 -23.19 47.70
N GLU A 4 -35.89 -22.74 46.59
CA GLU A 4 -35.06 -23.59 45.73
C GLU A 4 -33.67 -22.97 45.56
N GLU A 5 -32.69 -23.82 45.83
CA GLU A 5 -31.27 -23.58 45.88
C GLU A 5 -30.61 -24.62 44.91
N PHE A 6 -29.57 -24.18 44.20
CA PHE A 6 -28.49 -24.98 43.55
C PHE A 6 -28.73 -25.86 42.30
N LYS A 7 -28.01 -25.52 41.22
CA LYS A 7 -27.06 -26.33 40.38
C LYS A 7 -26.98 -25.69 38.97
N GLY A 8 -25.86 -25.55 38.26
CA GLY A 8 -24.59 -26.27 38.25
C GLY A 8 -24.26 -26.65 36.80
N HIS A 9 -23.25 -25.99 36.21
CA HIS A 9 -22.37 -26.38 35.08
C HIS A 9 -22.87 -27.13 33.83
N HIS A 10 -22.66 -26.53 32.63
CA HIS A 10 -22.10 -27.15 31.40
C HIS A 10 -21.53 -26.01 30.52
N ARG A 11 -20.21 -25.82 30.34
CA ARG A 11 -19.28 -26.53 29.43
C ARG A 11 -19.83 -26.78 28.02
N GLY A 12 -19.63 -25.79 27.15
CA GLY A 12 -19.57 -25.89 25.69
C GLY A 12 -18.97 -24.55 25.21
N ASP A 13 -18.06 -24.45 24.27
CA ASP A 13 -17.52 -25.42 23.34
C ASP A 13 -16.16 -24.89 22.86
N ARG A 14 -15.24 -25.81 22.58
CA ARG A 14 -13.90 -25.52 22.07
C ARG A 14 -13.97 -25.30 20.57
N HIS A 15 -14.02 -24.04 20.13
CA HIS A 15 -13.66 -23.74 18.74
C HIS A 15 -12.15 -23.53 18.63
N LYS A 16 -11.44 -24.62 18.32
CA LYS A 16 -10.06 -24.62 17.81
C LYS A 16 -10.04 -24.12 16.36
N ARG A 17 -9.38 -22.97 16.16
CA ARG A 17 -8.41 -22.61 15.09
C ARG A 17 -8.65 -23.11 13.65
N LYS A 18 -8.99 -22.16 12.76
CA LYS A 18 -8.60 -21.95 11.33
C LYS A 18 -9.65 -20.97 10.79
N ASP A 19 -9.36 -19.74 10.37
CA ASP A 19 -8.42 -19.29 9.34
C ASP A 19 -7.86 -17.90 9.73
N HIS A 20 -6.55 -17.70 9.86
CA HIS A 20 -5.64 -17.21 8.81
C HIS A 20 -6.11 -15.93 8.08
N ASP A 21 -5.43 -14.83 8.41
CA ASP A 21 -5.02 -13.74 7.50
C ASP A 21 -6.07 -12.88 6.78
N HIS A 22 -7.12 -12.44 7.48
CA HIS A 22 -8.01 -11.39 6.97
C HIS A 22 -8.08 -10.11 7.81
N HIS A 23 -7.18 -9.96 8.78
CA HIS A 23 -6.79 -8.65 9.27
C HIS A 23 -5.70 -8.20 8.30
N HIS A 24 -5.94 -7.39 7.27
CA HIS A 24 -5.79 -5.93 7.38
C HIS A 24 -6.43 -5.19 6.18
N ARG A 25 -7.42 -5.77 5.49
CA ARG A 25 -8.25 -5.02 4.50
C ARG A 25 -9.31 -4.15 5.20
N GLY A 26 -8.91 -3.44 6.26
CA GLY A 26 -9.78 -2.44 6.88
C GLY A 26 -10.05 -1.30 5.91
N ALA A 27 -11.28 -0.77 5.90
CA ALA A 27 -11.64 0.42 5.11
C ALA A 27 -10.54 1.50 5.24
N LYS A 28 -10.12 2.09 4.11
CA LYS A 28 -9.07 3.14 4.07
C LYS A 28 -9.41 4.22 5.08
N THR A 29 -8.80 4.17 6.26
CA THR A 29 -9.09 5.12 7.31
C THR A 29 -8.52 6.48 6.89
N PHE A 30 -9.19 7.56 7.27
CA PHE A 30 -8.71 8.92 7.02
C PHE A 30 -7.26 9.11 7.48
N ARG A 31 -6.87 8.47 8.60
CA ARG A 31 -5.50 8.49 9.13
C ARG A 31 -4.49 7.93 8.12
N ARG A 32 -4.79 6.77 7.52
CA ARG A 32 -3.93 6.15 6.50
C ARG A 32 -3.82 7.04 5.26
N GLY A 33 -4.94 7.58 4.77
CA GLY A 33 -4.93 8.48 3.61
C GLY A 33 -4.07 9.72 3.85
N ARG A 34 -4.14 10.32 5.05
CA ARG A 34 -3.28 11.45 5.43
C ARG A 34 -1.81 11.06 5.57
N ALA A 35 -1.51 9.87 6.09
CA ALA A 35 -0.14 9.38 6.20
C ALA A 35 0.51 9.18 4.82
N LEU A 36 -0.24 8.61 3.87
CA LEU A 36 0.22 8.43 2.49
C LEU A 36 0.46 9.77 1.79
N ALA A 37 -0.47 10.73 1.90
CA ALA A 37 -0.28 12.06 1.32
C ALA A 37 0.93 12.81 1.92
N PHE A 38 1.18 12.65 3.23
CA PHE A 38 2.37 13.19 3.87
C PHE A 38 3.66 12.53 3.33
N LEU A 39 3.67 11.20 3.21
CA LEU A 39 4.80 10.45 2.65
C LEU A 39 5.09 10.85 1.20
N GLU A 40 4.06 11.03 0.39
CA GLU A 40 4.17 11.53 -0.98
C GLU A 40 4.83 12.92 -1.02
N MET A 41 4.36 13.85 -0.19
CA MET A 41 4.97 15.18 -0.05
C MET A 41 6.45 15.10 0.36
N MET A 42 6.80 14.21 1.29
CA MET A 42 8.19 14.02 1.73
C MET A 42 9.08 13.47 0.60
N ASN A 43 8.57 12.51 -0.17
CA ASN A 43 9.28 11.96 -1.33
C ASN A 43 9.47 12.99 -2.44
N LEU A 44 8.49 13.87 -2.66
CA LEU A 44 8.62 14.98 -3.60
C LEU A 44 9.78 15.91 -3.18
N LYS A 45 9.82 16.33 -1.91
CA LYS A 45 10.91 17.17 -1.38
C LYS A 45 12.27 16.49 -1.49
N ARG A 46 12.34 15.19 -1.16
CA ARG A 46 13.56 14.36 -1.33
C ARG A 46 14.05 14.39 -2.78
N SER A 47 13.14 14.24 -3.74
CA SER A 47 13.48 14.31 -5.17
C SER A 47 14.02 15.69 -5.56
N THR A 48 13.38 16.75 -5.09
CA THR A 48 13.85 18.13 -5.34
C THR A 48 15.25 18.37 -4.82
N ILE A 49 15.59 17.93 -3.60
CA ILE A 49 16.96 18.10 -3.07
C ILE A 49 17.98 17.29 -3.86
N LYS A 50 17.63 16.07 -4.33
CA LYS A 50 18.50 15.30 -5.20
C LYS A 50 18.80 16.02 -6.50
N GLN A 51 17.80 16.65 -7.13
CA GLN A 51 18.01 17.48 -8.31
C GLN A 51 18.91 18.69 -8.02
N GLN A 52 18.74 19.33 -6.87
CA GLN A 52 19.59 20.45 -6.45
C GLN A 52 21.06 20.04 -6.24
N LEU A 53 21.33 18.81 -5.78
CA LEU A 53 22.70 18.31 -5.63
C LEU A 53 23.45 18.18 -6.95
N GLU A 54 22.73 17.93 -8.05
CA GLU A 54 23.28 17.83 -9.41
C GLU A 54 23.46 19.20 -10.07
N ALA A 55 22.77 20.23 -9.58
CA ALA A 55 22.80 21.57 -10.16
C ALA A 55 24.05 22.36 -9.70
N PRO A 56 24.82 22.94 -10.65
CA PRO A 56 26.07 23.63 -10.33
C PRO A 56 25.85 24.91 -9.50
N GLU A 57 24.66 25.51 -9.56
CA GLU A 57 24.35 26.72 -8.79
C GLU A 57 24.42 26.49 -7.26
N PHE A 58 24.29 25.24 -6.80
CA PHE A 58 24.26 24.90 -5.38
C PHE A 58 25.57 24.32 -4.85
N GLN A 59 26.65 24.35 -5.63
CA GLN A 59 27.92 23.71 -5.26
C GLN A 59 28.49 24.24 -3.93
N SER A 60 28.32 25.54 -3.65
CA SER A 60 28.76 26.18 -2.41
C SER A 60 27.99 25.72 -1.16
N ILE A 61 26.79 25.16 -1.32
CA ILE A 61 25.92 24.72 -0.23
C ILE A 61 25.68 23.21 -0.23
N GLN A 62 26.39 22.43 -1.05
CA GLN A 62 26.23 20.96 -1.12
C GLN A 62 26.28 20.26 0.25
N PRO A 63 27.17 20.61 1.20
CA PRO A 63 27.18 20.00 2.53
C PRO A 63 25.86 20.15 3.29
N ILE A 64 25.17 21.29 3.10
CA ILE A 64 23.87 21.57 3.73
C ILE A 64 22.80 20.70 3.08
N LEU A 65 22.76 20.63 1.75
CA LEU A 65 21.80 19.83 0.99
C LEU A 65 21.95 18.33 1.29
N LEU A 66 23.18 17.83 1.44
CA LEU A 66 23.43 16.45 1.87
C LEU A 66 22.91 16.18 3.28
N GLY A 67 23.10 17.13 4.20
CA GLY A 67 22.57 17.05 5.56
C GLY A 67 21.04 17.03 5.58
N GLU A 68 20.39 17.90 4.81
CA GLU A 68 18.93 17.97 4.69
C GLU A 68 18.35 16.70 4.04
N LEU A 69 18.98 16.20 2.97
CA LEU A 69 18.60 14.95 2.33
C LEU A 69 18.63 13.78 3.32
N LYS A 70 19.71 13.67 4.09
CA LYS A 70 19.84 12.63 5.12
C LYS A 70 18.79 12.76 6.21
N ALA A 71 18.52 13.98 6.68
CA ALA A 71 17.48 14.22 7.68
C ALA A 71 16.09 13.82 7.18
N MET A 72 15.75 14.16 5.94
CA MET A 72 14.48 13.73 5.33
C MET A 72 14.39 12.22 5.19
N GLU A 73 15.47 11.55 4.75
CA GLU A 73 15.48 10.08 4.63
C GLU A 73 15.26 9.39 5.99
N MET A 74 15.86 9.92 7.07
CA MET A 74 15.60 9.42 8.42
C MET A 74 14.13 9.58 8.81
N VAL A 75 13.56 10.79 8.65
CA VAL A 75 12.15 11.05 8.99
C VAL A 75 11.20 10.20 8.16
N ILE A 76 11.47 10.01 6.86
CA ILE A 76 10.67 9.13 6.01
C ILE A 76 10.69 7.70 6.54
N ASN A 77 11.87 7.15 6.86
CA ASN A 77 12.01 5.79 7.35
C ASN A 77 11.29 5.59 8.70
N GLU A 78 11.49 6.52 9.64
CA GLU A 78 10.81 6.51 10.94
C GLU A 78 9.29 6.61 10.79
N PHE A 79 8.82 7.49 9.90
CA PHE A 79 7.39 7.69 9.64
C PHE A 79 6.76 6.42 9.06
N VAL A 80 7.41 5.79 8.10
CA VAL A 80 6.89 4.57 7.49
C VAL A 80 6.82 3.43 8.50
N GLN A 81 7.82 3.27 9.36
CA GLN A 81 7.79 2.30 10.45
C GLN A 81 6.67 2.60 11.45
N LEU A 82 6.52 3.87 11.86
CA LEU A 82 5.50 4.30 12.82
C LEU A 82 4.08 4.03 12.34
N PHE A 83 3.85 4.10 11.03
CA PHE A 83 2.53 3.89 10.41
C PHE A 83 2.39 2.54 9.70
N GLU A 84 3.39 1.64 9.82
CA GLU A 84 3.40 0.29 9.21
C GLU A 84 3.02 0.31 7.71
N LEU A 85 3.53 1.31 6.96
CA LEU A 85 3.09 1.50 5.56
C LEU A 85 3.70 0.48 4.59
N HIS A 86 4.75 -0.25 4.98
CA HIS A 86 5.48 -1.22 4.15
C HIS A 86 4.68 -2.47 3.77
N GLU A 87 3.69 -2.88 4.57
CA GLU A 87 3.03 -4.18 4.38
C GLU A 87 2.03 -4.22 3.21
N PHE A 88 1.72 -3.07 2.59
CA PHE A 88 0.57 -2.96 1.67
C PHE A 88 0.90 -2.46 0.26
N GLU A 89 2.07 -1.85 0.02
CA GLU A 89 2.48 -1.55 -1.37
C GLU A 89 2.63 -2.83 -2.21
N ALA A 90 3.05 -3.94 -1.58
CA ALA A 90 3.09 -5.26 -2.21
C ALA A 90 1.70 -5.85 -2.50
N ALA A 91 0.69 -5.55 -1.67
CA ALA A 91 -0.68 -6.06 -1.83
C ALA A 91 -1.53 -5.25 -2.82
N ASP A 92 -1.30 -3.94 -2.92
CA ASP A 92 -1.94 -3.08 -3.93
C ASP A 92 -1.35 -3.32 -5.34
N ALA A 93 -0.07 -3.70 -5.43
CA ALA A 93 0.55 -4.11 -6.71
C ALA A 93 -0.05 -5.41 -7.27
N ASP A 94 -0.49 -6.32 -6.41
CA ASP A 94 -1.12 -7.59 -6.83
C ASP A 94 -2.60 -7.41 -7.23
N SER A 95 -3.25 -6.36 -6.71
CA SER A 95 -4.65 -6.03 -7.03
C SER A 95 -4.81 -5.32 -8.39
N LYS A 96 -3.72 -4.78 -8.97
CA LYS A 96 -3.73 -4.15 -10.30
C LYS A 96 -3.57 -5.13 -11.47
N LYS A 97 -3.18 -6.38 -11.23
CA LYS A 97 -3.00 -7.37 -12.30
C LYS A 97 -4.31 -7.98 -12.82
N THR A 98 -5.42 -7.83 -12.10
CA THR A 98 -6.68 -8.51 -12.44
C THR A 98 -7.59 -7.70 -13.37
N GLU A 99 -7.33 -6.41 -13.59
CA GLU A 99 -8.16 -5.56 -14.47
C GLU A 99 -7.70 -5.52 -15.94
N GLU A 100 -6.49 -5.99 -16.28
CA GLU A 100 -5.99 -6.01 -17.67
C GLU A 100 -6.37 -7.28 -18.47
N GLU A 101 -6.89 -8.35 -17.85
CA GLU A 101 -7.27 -9.60 -18.53
C GLU A 101 -8.78 -9.75 -18.86
N MET A 102 -9.57 -8.66 -18.83
CA MET A 102 -10.96 -8.67 -19.32
C MET A 102 -11.22 -7.61 -20.39
N ALA A 103 -10.40 -7.62 -21.44
CA ALA A 103 -10.80 -7.06 -22.74
C ALA A 103 -11.33 -8.23 -23.62
N PRO A 104 -12.64 -8.34 -23.89
CA PRO A 104 -13.14 -9.34 -24.82
C PRO A 104 -12.69 -9.00 -26.25
N GLU A 105 -11.93 -9.92 -26.82
CA GLU A 105 -11.55 -10.03 -28.23
C GLU A 105 -12.81 -10.20 -29.10
N ALA A 106 -13.24 -9.13 -29.76
CA ALA A 106 -14.16 -9.14 -30.90
C ALA A 106 -13.73 -7.95 -31.78
N SER A 107 -13.31 -8.09 -33.04
CA SER A 107 -13.75 -8.98 -34.10
C SER A 107 -12.63 -9.11 -35.16
N LYS A 108 -12.27 -10.34 -35.53
CA LYS A 108 -11.47 -10.63 -36.73
C LYS A 108 -12.40 -10.57 -37.95
N GLU A 109 -12.26 -9.55 -38.79
CA GLU A 109 -12.77 -9.61 -40.16
C GLU A 109 -11.71 -10.29 -41.05
N PRO A 110 -12.07 -11.27 -41.90
CA PRO A 110 -11.12 -11.96 -42.76
C PRO A 110 -10.74 -11.09 -43.98
N PRO A 111 -9.51 -11.19 -44.50
CA PRO A 111 -9.14 -10.55 -45.76
C PRO A 111 -9.79 -11.32 -46.91
N VAL A 112 -10.65 -10.65 -47.68
CA VAL A 112 -11.19 -11.19 -48.93
C VAL A 112 -10.06 -11.23 -49.95
N SER A 113 -9.65 -12.45 -50.32
CA SER A 113 -8.75 -12.70 -51.45
C SER A 113 -9.51 -12.45 -52.76
N ASN A 114 -9.07 -11.49 -53.57
CA ASN A 114 -9.47 -11.43 -54.98
C ASN A 114 -8.48 -12.26 -55.80
N HIS A 115 -8.96 -13.36 -56.35
CA HIS A 115 -8.35 -14.09 -57.45
C HIS A 115 -9.40 -14.28 -58.55
N GLU A 116 -8.92 -14.29 -59.80
CA GLU A 116 -9.62 -14.56 -61.07
C GLU A 116 -10.22 -13.29 -61.73
N GLU A 117 -10.00 -12.96 -63.01
CA GLU A 117 -9.36 -13.64 -64.16
C GLU A 117 -8.87 -12.55 -65.15
#